data_AF-A0A965ZGU6-F1
#
_entry.id   AF-A0A965ZGU6-F1
#
_cell.length_a   1.000
_cell.length_b   1.000
_cell.length_c   1.000
_cell.angle_alpha   90.00
_cell.angle_beta   90.00
_cell.angle_gamma   90.00
#
_symmetry.space_group_name_H-M   'P 1'
#
loop_
_entity.id
_entity.type
_entity.pdbx_description
1 polymer ?
#
loop_
_entity_poly.entity_id
_entity_poly.type
_entity_poly.pdbx_seq_one_letter_code
_entity_poly.pdbx_strand_id
1 'polypeptide(L)' 'MEHVLDQLPKRCRGIYILSRIENLSNTDIANQLGISRRSVENQITIAVRHIKLNIEHIAVMVITVGYYLSNK' A
#
# COMPACT_ATOMS: atom_id res chain seq x y z
N MET A 1 -9.58 0.68 7.16
CA MET A 1 -8.32 1.08 6.49
C MET A 1 -7.11 0.37 7.08
N GLU A 2 -7.05 0.13 8.39
CA GLU A 2 -5.95 -0.59 9.07
C GLU A 2 -5.62 -1.97 8.49
N HIS A 3 -6.61 -2.81 8.18
CA HIS A 3 -6.36 -4.18 7.68
C HIS A 3 -5.62 -4.29 6.34
N VAL A 4 -5.69 -3.27 5.47
CA VAL A 4 -4.98 -3.28 4.17
C VAL A 4 -3.51 -2.95 4.39
N LEU A 5 -3.22 -2.07 5.35
CA LEU A 5 -1.86 -1.75 5.75
C LEU A 5 -1.18 -2.95 6.42
N ASP A 6 -1.96 -3.83 7.07
CA ASP A 6 -1.45 -5.06 7.67
C ASP A 6 -0.85 -6.08 6.70
N GLN A 7 -1.24 -6.00 5.42
CA GLN A 7 -0.68 -6.85 4.38
C GLN A 7 0.61 -6.29 3.77
N LEU A 8 0.93 -5.02 4.04
CA LEU A 8 2.20 -4.44 3.62
C LEU A 8 3.37 -5.01 4.43
N PRO A 9 4.53 -5.24 3.79
CA PRO A 9 5.77 -5.54 4.50
C PRO A 9 6.05 -4.48 5.58
N LYS A 10 6.49 -4.90 6.78
CA LYS A 10 6.65 -4.02 7.95
C LYS A 10 7.40 -2.71 7.64
N ARG A 11 8.47 -2.76 6.85
CA ARG A 11 9.25 -1.57 6.44
C ARG A 11 8.49 -0.66 5.47
N CYS A 12 7.78 -1.22 4.49
CA CYS A 12 6.97 -0.44 3.54
C CYS A 12 5.82 0.29 4.26
N ARG A 13 5.21 -0.37 5.24
CA ARG A 13 4.08 0.16 6.01
C ARG A 13 4.45 1.43 6.77
N GLY A 14 5.55 1.40 7.53
CA GLY A 14 5.99 2.55 8.30
C GLY A 14 6.26 3.77 7.41
N ILE A 15 6.99 3.56 6.30
CA ILE A 15 7.28 4.62 5.33
C ILE A 15 6.00 5.17 4.67
N TYR A 16 5.04 4.30 4.34
CA TYR A 16 3.76 4.71 3.76
C TYR A 16 2.93 5.55 4.75
N ILE A 17 2.88 5.16 6.03
CA ILE A 17 2.16 5.91 7.08
C ILE A 17 2.78 7.30 7.24
N LEU A 18 4.11 7.38 7.43
CA LEU A 18 4.81 8.65 7.54
C LEU A 18 4.53 9.57 6.34
N SER A 19 4.52 9.03 5.12
CA SER A 19 4.32 9.81 3.90
C SER A 19 2.86 10.21 3.62
N ARG A 20 1.89 9.34 3.88
CA ARG A 20 0.49 9.52 3.44
C ARG A 20 -0.49 9.87 4.56
N ILE A 21 -0.18 9.48 5.79
CA ILE A 21 -1.00 9.78 6.97
C ILE A 21 -0.40 10.97 7.69
N GLU A 22 0.90 10.95 7.95
CA GLU A 22 1.60 12.04 8.65
C GLU A 22 2.11 13.14 7.72
N ASN A 23 1.96 12.98 6.40
CA ASN A 23 2.34 13.95 5.36
C ASN A 23 3.81 14.42 5.41
N LEU A 24 4.71 13.60 5.94
CA LEU A 24 6.14 13.89 5.93
C LEU A 24 6.71 13.80 4.51
N SER A 25 7.66 14.68 4.20
CA SER A 25 8.34 14.64 2.91
C SER A 25 9.26 13.41 2.84
N ASN A 26 9.56 12.93 1.63
CA ASN A 26 10.49 11.80 1.47
C ASN A 26 11.89 12.12 2.05
N THR A 27 12.26 13.40 2.10
CA THR A 27 13.52 13.87 2.68
C THR A 27 13.48 13.76 4.21
N ASP A 28 12.39 14.18 4.85
CA ASP A 28 12.24 14.08 6.31
C ASP A 28 12.23 12.62 6.77
N ILE A 29 11.52 11.77 6.04
CA ILE A 29 11.48 10.33 6.29
C ILE A 29 12.87 9.70 6.14
N ALA A 30 13.61 10.10 5.10
CA ALA A 30 14.97 9.63 4.86
C ALA A 30 15.90 10.01 6.01
N ASN A 31 15.83 11.25 6.49
CA ASN A 31 16.60 11.74 7.62
C ASN A 31 16.24 11.02 8.93
N GLN A 32 14.94 10.85 9.20
CA GLN A 32 14.44 10.18 10.41
C GLN A 32 14.83 8.70 10.47
N LEU A 33 14.84 8.02 9.32
CA LEU A 33 15.15 6.59 9.23
C LEU A 33 16.63 6.29 8.91
N GLY A 34 17.45 7.30 8.66
CA GLY A 34 18.86 7.14 8.28
C GLY A 34 19.06 6.39 6.96
N ILE A 35 18.15 6.55 6.00
CA ILE A 35 18.20 5.90 4.67
C ILE A 35 18.21 6.94 3.55
N SER A 36 18.53 6.52 2.33
CA SER A 36 18.48 7.45 1.19
C SER A 36 17.04 7.81 0.80
N ARG A 37 16.81 9.04 0.33
CA ARG A 37 15.53 9.47 -0.25
C ARG A 37 15.03 8.52 -1.35
N ARG A 38 15.94 7.99 -2.17
CA ARG A 38 15.62 6.98 -3.19
C ARG A 38 15.08 5.68 -2.58
N SER A 39 15.59 5.27 -1.41
CA SER A 39 15.06 4.12 -0.69
C SER A 39 13.63 4.39 -0.21
N VAL A 40 13.35 5.59 0.30
CA VAL A 40 11.97 6.00 0.67
C VAL A 40 11.03 5.91 -0.53
N GLU A 41 11.42 6.51 -1.67
CA GLU A 41 10.62 6.49 -2.91
C GLU A 41 10.34 5.07 -3.42
N ASN A 42 11.35 4.19 -3.37
CA ASN A 42 11.19 2.78 -3.72
C ASN A 42 10.19 2.07 -2.80
N GLN A 43 10.28 2.29 -1.48
CA GLN A 43 9.39 1.68 -0.50
C GLN A 43 7.95 2.17 -0.64
N ILE A 44 7.74 3.46 -0.95
CA ILE A 44 6.41 4.01 -1.29
C ILE A 44 5.86 3.36 -2.55
N THR A 45 6.68 3.22 -3.60
CA THR A 45 6.28 2.57 -4.86
C THR A 45 5.84 1.12 -4.62
N ILE A 46 6.60 0.36 -3.82
CA ILE A 46 6.26 -1.01 -3.45
C ILE A 46 4.93 -1.05 -2.68
N ALA A 47 4.75 -0.16 -1.71
CA ALA A 47 3.52 -0.10 -0.92
C ALA A 47 2.29 0.18 -1.80
N VAL A 48 2.37 1.17 -2.68
CA VAL A 48 1.28 1.52 -3.60
C VAL A 48 0.97 0.38 -4.56
N ARG A 49 1.99 -0.29 -5.12
CA ARG A 49 1.79 -1.45 -5.99
C ARG A 49 1.06 -2.58 -5.26
N HIS A 50 1.45 -2.86 -4.02
CA HIS A 50 0.82 -3.91 -3.23
C HIS A 50 -0.65 -3.60 -2.94
N ILE A 51 -0.97 -2.34 -2.60
CA ILE A 51 -2.35 -1.90 -2.38
C ILE A 51 -3.19 -2.04 -3.66
N LYS A 52 -2.65 -1.60 -4.82
CA LYS A 52 -3.35 -1.71 -6.11
C LYS A 52 -3.68 -3.15 -6.48
N LEU A 53 -2.73 -4.06 -6.35
CA LEU A 53 -2.95 -5.48 -6.64
C LEU A 53 -4.06 -6.07 -5.78
N ASN A 54 -4.07 -5.77 -4.48
CA ASN A 54 -5.13 -6.25 -3.58
C ASN A 54 -6.52 -5.73 -3.99
N ILE A 55 -6.62 -4.46 -4.38
CA ILE A 55 -7.90 -3.88 -4.87
C ILE A 55 -8.35 -4.56 -6.16
N GLU A 56 -7.43 -4.80 -7.11
CA GLU A 56 -7.73 -5.49 -8.36
C GLU A 56 -8.24 -6.91 -8.11
N HIS A 57 -7.59 -7.67 -7.22
CA HIS A 57 -8.03 -9.01 -6.84
C HIS A 57 -9.43 -9.01 -6.21
N ILE A 58 -9.71 -8.06 -5.32
CA ILE A 58 -11.04 -7.92 -4.70
C ILE A 58 -12.09 -7.59 -5.77
N ALA A 59 -11.80 -6.68 -6.70
CA ALA A 59 -12.73 -6.34 -7.77
C ALA A 59 -13.09 -7.55 -8.64
N VAL A 60 -12.09 -8.35 -9.03
CA VAL A 60 -12.31 -9.59 -9.79
C VAL A 60 -13.16 -10.60 -9.01
N MET A 61 -12.90 -10.77 -7.71
CA MET A 61 -13.71 -11.65 -6.86
C MET A 61 -15.17 -11.17 -6.77
N VAL A 62 -15.41 -9.87 -6.61
CA VAL A 62 -16.78 -9.32 -6.56
C VAL A 62 -17.51 -9.56 -7.88
N ILE A 63 -16.85 -9.33 -9.03
CA ILE A 63 -17.45 -9.54 -10.35
C ILE A 63 -17.81 -11.01 -10.56
N THR A 64 -16.89 -11.93 -10.24
CA THR A 64 -17.10 -13.37 -10.43
C THR A 64 -18.19 -13.92 -9.51
N VAL A 65 -18.23 -13.50 -8.24
CA VAL A 65 -19.30 -13.88 -7.30
C VAL A 65 -20.63 -13.29 -7.73
N GLY A 66 -20.67 -12.01 -8.12
CA GLY A 66 -21.89 -11.37 -8.60
C GLY A 66 -22.44 -12.06 -9.85
N TYR A 67 -21.57 -12.43 -10.78
CA TYR A 67 -21.94 -13.22 -11.97
C TYR A 67 -22.53 -14.58 -11.56
N TYR A 68 -21.87 -15.33 -10.68
CA TYR A 68 -22.36 -16.63 -10.21
C TYR A 68 -23.73 -16.53 -9.54
N LEU A 69 -23.95 -15.52 -8.69
CA LEU A 69 -25.22 -15.29 -8.01
C LEU A 69 -26.34 -14.87 -8.96
N SER A 70 -26.02 -14.12 -10.02
CA SER A 70 -27.02 -13.64 -10.99
C SER A 70 -27.49 -14.73 -11.97
N ASN A 71 -26.70 -15.80 -12.13
CA ASN A 71 -26.99 -16.93 -13.03
C ASN A 71 -27.52 -18.17 -12.29
N LYS A 72 -27.82 -18.04 -11.00
CA LYS A 72 -28.48 -19.05 -10.18
C LYS A 72 -29.95 -18.65 -9.95
#